data_AF-A0A416D744-F1
#
_entry.id   AF-A0A416D744-F1
#
_cell.length_a   1.000
_cell.length_b   1.000
_cell.length_c   1.000
_cell.angle_alpha   90.00
_cell.angle_beta   90.00
_cell.angle_gamma   90.00
#
_symmetry.space_group_name_H-M   'P 1'
#
loop_
_entity.id
_entity.type
_entity.pdbx_description
1 polymer ?
#
loop_
_entity_poly.entity_id
_entity_poly.type
_entity_poly.pdbx_seq_one_letter_code
_entity_poly.pdbx_strand_id
1 'polypeptide(L)'
;MKYKWFTAAFLSLCLIPVAGMLVLPEQQAAGNEHLTPKPSLWNAQTGWNEDFLGGLTDYVADHFGFRQELVTANAALQTRLLRTSPAEDVIYGTDGWLYYAKTLDDYQNHATLTESEAQQLAQTVKSMQDYCESRGARFLFTIAPNKSSLYPEHMPARYLTEDADGNYERVLPYLEQEGVNYADLFSVFRAHANVLYYKTDSHWTNRGAALAHDYLMNTLDLPHTSFTDADYTTERSHSGDLYQMLYPKGTQKEETQVYQTSFSYVNPPRSDEDILMQTTQENAPNGRLLLCRDSFGNALHPFLAEDFREAIITRQMPYPLEQVQEGDTVIIEIVERNLPNILKYSPDLGNKTEP
;
A
#
# COMPACT_ATOMS: atom_id res chain seq x y z
N MET A 1 -34.29 44.18 0.19
CA MET A 1 -34.86 43.00 -0.49
C MET A 1 -33.78 42.05 -1.02
N LYS A 2 -32.75 42.51 -1.75
CA LYS A 2 -31.69 41.64 -2.32
C LYS A 2 -30.97 40.76 -1.28
N TYR A 3 -30.60 41.33 -0.13
CA TYR A 3 -29.97 40.57 0.96
C TYR A 3 -30.87 39.48 1.55
N LYS A 4 -32.19 39.72 1.65
CA LYS A 4 -33.13 38.71 2.17
C LYS A 4 -33.22 37.49 1.24
N TRP A 5 -33.23 37.72 -0.07
CA TRP A 5 -33.22 36.64 -1.06
C TRP A 5 -31.91 35.86 -1.06
N PHE A 6 -30.76 36.56 -0.96
CA PHE A 6 -29.46 35.91 -0.82
C PHE A 6 -29.38 35.06 0.45
N THR A 7 -29.75 35.61 1.60
CA THR A 7 -29.75 34.88 2.87
C THR A 7 -30.69 33.68 2.82
N ALA A 8 -31.90 33.83 2.27
CA ALA A 8 -32.83 32.73 2.12
C ALA A 8 -32.25 31.62 1.23
N ALA A 9 -31.68 31.97 0.07
CA ALA A 9 -31.06 31.02 -0.84
C ALA A 9 -29.86 30.28 -0.20
N PHE A 10 -29.01 31.01 0.53
CA PHE A 10 -27.87 30.42 1.25
C PHE A 10 -28.32 29.46 2.34
N LEU A 11 -29.28 29.86 3.17
CA LEU A 11 -29.84 28.98 4.20
C LEU A 11 -30.52 27.75 3.60
N SER A 12 -31.27 27.91 2.51
CA SER A 12 -31.84 26.78 1.78
C SER A 12 -30.76 25.83 1.26
N LEU A 13 -29.66 26.34 0.73
CA LEU A 13 -28.52 25.53 0.27
C LEU A 13 -27.90 24.74 1.43
N CYS A 14 -27.70 25.37 2.59
CA CYS A 14 -27.17 24.70 3.80
C CYS A 14 -28.11 23.62 4.36
N LEU A 15 -29.41 23.71 4.09
CA LEU A 15 -30.39 22.71 4.54
C LEU A 15 -30.46 21.48 3.61
N ILE A 16 -29.92 21.54 2.39
CA ILE A 16 -29.96 20.42 1.43
C ILE A 16 -29.27 19.16 1.98
N PRO A 17 -28.05 19.22 2.56
CA PRO A 17 -27.40 18.04 3.14
C PRO A 17 -28.21 17.40 4.27
N VAL A 18 -28.82 18.22 5.13
CA VAL A 18 -29.63 17.77 6.26
C VAL A 18 -30.94 17.14 5.79
N ALA A 19 -31.62 17.76 4.82
CA ALA A 19 -32.80 17.19 4.20
C ALA A 19 -32.48 15.89 3.45
N GLY A 20 -31.32 15.84 2.78
CA GLY A 20 -30.82 14.64 2.11
C GLY A 20 -30.63 13.47 3.07
N MET A 21 -30.12 13.72 4.29
CA MET A 21 -29.94 12.68 5.32
C MET A 21 -31.27 12.02 5.77
N LEU A 22 -32.41 12.72 5.63
CA LEU A 22 -33.73 12.18 5.99
C LEU A 22 -34.37 11.36 4.87
N VAL A 23 -33.94 11.56 3.61
CA VAL A 23 -34.62 11.03 2.42
C VAL A 23 -33.76 10.03 1.65
N LEU A 24 -32.44 10.23 1.66
CA LEU A 24 -31.48 9.36 0.99
C LEU A 24 -31.08 8.20 1.91
N PRO A 25 -30.78 7.02 1.33
CA PRO A 25 -30.18 5.93 2.10
C PRO A 25 -28.81 6.37 2.65
N GLU A 26 -28.42 5.76 3.78
CA GLU A 26 -27.07 5.95 4.34
C GLU A 26 -26.02 5.59 3.27
N GLN A 27 -25.07 6.51 3.04
CA GLN A 27 -24.01 6.29 2.08
C GLN A 27 -23.02 5.27 2.66
N GLN A 28 -22.55 4.35 1.81
CA GLN A 28 -21.49 3.41 2.17
C GLN A 28 -20.14 4.13 2.16
N ALA A 29 -19.21 3.66 2.97
CA ALA A 29 -17.82 4.12 2.97
C ALA A 29 -17.21 4.08 1.56
N ALA A 30 -16.40 5.09 1.21
CA ALA A 30 -15.60 5.07 0.00
C ALA A 30 -14.17 4.64 0.31
N GLY A 31 -13.63 3.66 -0.42
CA GLY A 31 -12.28 3.15 -0.21
C GLY A 31 -12.11 2.58 1.21
N ASN A 32 -11.08 3.06 1.93
CA ASN A 32 -10.73 2.61 3.28
C ASN A 32 -11.35 3.47 4.40
N GLU A 33 -12.42 4.21 4.11
CA GLU A 33 -13.09 5.07 5.08
C GLU A 33 -13.81 4.25 6.18
N HIS A 34 -13.65 4.64 7.44
CA HIS A 34 -14.40 4.09 8.56
C HIS A 34 -15.45 5.10 9.01
N LEU A 35 -16.71 4.86 8.64
CA LEU A 35 -17.81 5.75 9.01
C LEU A 35 -18.16 5.60 10.48
N THR A 36 -18.35 6.72 11.17
CA THR A 36 -18.75 6.76 12.58
C THR A 36 -20.11 6.07 12.76
N PRO A 37 -20.24 5.06 13.63
CA PRO A 37 -21.54 4.42 13.87
C PRO A 37 -22.52 5.38 14.54
N LYS A 38 -23.82 5.15 14.36
CA LYS A 38 -24.86 5.95 15.02
C LYS A 38 -24.67 5.91 16.54
N PRO A 39 -24.51 7.07 17.21
CA PRO A 39 -24.28 7.11 18.64
C PRO A 39 -25.54 6.70 19.41
N SER A 40 -25.33 6.06 20.56
CA SER A 40 -26.40 5.73 21.52
C SER A 40 -26.35 6.68 22.71
N LEU A 41 -27.52 7.13 23.16
CA LEU A 41 -27.69 7.89 24.41
C LEU A 41 -27.33 7.06 25.65
N TRP A 42 -27.40 5.73 25.52
CA TRP A 42 -27.17 4.78 26.60
C TRP A 42 -26.06 3.79 26.26
N ASN A 43 -25.13 3.63 27.18
CA ASN A 43 -24.06 2.64 27.17
C ASN A 43 -24.37 1.58 28.23
N ALA A 44 -24.33 0.29 27.84
CA ALA A 44 -24.71 -0.81 28.73
C ALA A 44 -23.76 -0.99 29.93
N GLN A 45 -22.51 -0.53 29.81
CA GLN A 45 -21.47 -0.67 30.84
C GLN A 45 -21.34 0.59 31.71
N THR A 46 -21.55 1.77 31.16
CA THR A 46 -21.30 3.05 31.85
C THR A 46 -22.56 3.90 32.10
N GLY A 47 -23.72 3.52 31.56
CA GLY A 47 -24.98 4.25 31.73
C GLY A 47 -25.15 5.37 30.71
N TRP A 48 -25.34 6.61 31.16
CA TRP A 48 -25.50 7.75 30.26
C TRP A 48 -24.20 8.01 29.48
N ASN A 49 -24.33 8.18 28.16
CA ASN A 49 -23.19 8.48 27.31
C ASN A 49 -22.89 9.99 27.33
N GLU A 50 -21.88 10.41 28.08
CA GLU A 50 -21.43 11.81 28.15
C GLU A 50 -20.90 12.32 26.81
N ASP A 51 -20.38 11.43 25.96
CA ASP A 51 -19.83 11.75 24.64
C ASP A 51 -20.86 11.71 23.51
N PHE A 52 -22.16 11.55 23.83
CA PHE A 52 -23.22 11.42 22.83
C PHE A 52 -23.23 12.57 21.81
N LEU A 53 -23.04 13.81 22.26
CA LEU A 53 -23.04 14.98 21.37
C LEU A 53 -21.81 15.02 20.46
N GLY A 54 -20.66 14.57 20.95
CA GLY A 54 -19.45 14.39 20.14
C GLY A 54 -19.70 13.36 19.05
N GLY A 55 -20.11 12.15 19.44
CA GLY A 55 -20.43 11.09 18.48
C GLY A 55 -21.57 11.43 17.52
N LEU A 56 -22.53 12.28 17.91
CA LEU A 56 -23.57 12.78 17.00
C LEU A 56 -23.00 13.75 15.97
N THR A 57 -22.07 14.59 16.38
CA THR A 57 -21.37 15.52 15.48
C THR A 57 -20.57 14.74 14.45
N ASP A 58 -19.80 13.74 14.89
CA ASP A 58 -18.99 12.87 14.04
C ASP A 58 -19.87 12.06 13.08
N TYR A 59 -20.95 11.46 13.59
CA TYR A 59 -21.93 10.75 12.76
C TYR A 59 -22.54 11.66 11.68
N VAL A 60 -22.98 12.88 12.03
CA VAL A 60 -23.53 13.81 11.03
C VAL A 60 -22.48 14.23 10.01
N ALA A 61 -21.23 14.46 10.44
CA ALA A 61 -20.12 14.77 9.54
C ALA A 61 -19.83 13.64 8.54
N ASP A 62 -20.08 12.39 8.93
CA ASP A 62 -19.87 11.21 8.09
C ASP A 62 -21.08 10.83 7.22
N HIS A 63 -22.31 11.24 7.60
CA HIS A 63 -23.55 10.71 6.99
C HIS A 63 -24.45 11.78 6.36
N PHE A 64 -24.03 13.04 6.26
CA PHE A 64 -24.86 14.07 5.63
C PHE A 64 -25.18 13.76 4.16
N GLY A 65 -26.37 14.16 3.70
CA GLY A 65 -26.81 13.87 2.33
C GLY A 65 -25.89 14.49 1.28
N PHE A 66 -25.62 13.73 0.22
CA PHE A 66 -24.70 14.11 -0.87
C PHE A 66 -23.23 14.30 -0.44
N ARG A 67 -22.80 13.71 0.68
CA ARG A 67 -21.44 13.88 1.21
C ARG A 67 -20.38 13.58 0.17
N GLN A 68 -20.40 12.39 -0.44
CA GLN A 68 -19.36 12.00 -1.39
C GLN A 68 -19.32 12.94 -2.62
N GLU A 69 -20.47 13.40 -3.10
CA GLU A 69 -20.58 14.36 -4.20
C GLU A 69 -19.98 15.73 -3.80
N LEU A 70 -20.29 16.22 -2.60
CA LEU A 70 -19.80 17.50 -2.09
C LEU A 70 -18.30 17.45 -1.76
N VAL A 71 -17.81 16.35 -1.19
CA VAL A 71 -16.38 16.10 -0.97
C VAL A 71 -15.63 16.10 -2.29
N THR A 72 -16.14 15.37 -3.30
CA THR A 72 -15.55 15.33 -4.64
C THR A 72 -15.52 16.72 -5.30
N ALA A 73 -16.61 17.48 -5.19
CA ALA A 73 -16.70 18.82 -5.75
C ALA A 73 -15.74 19.81 -5.05
N ASN A 74 -15.63 19.74 -3.72
CA ASN A 74 -14.67 20.54 -2.95
C ASN A 74 -13.22 20.17 -3.31
N ALA A 75 -12.91 18.88 -3.42
CA ALA A 75 -11.59 18.41 -3.88
C ALA A 75 -11.27 18.93 -5.28
N ALA A 76 -12.21 18.88 -6.23
CA ALA A 76 -12.01 19.41 -7.57
C ALA A 76 -11.76 20.92 -7.57
N LEU A 77 -12.47 21.67 -6.71
CA LEU A 77 -12.28 23.11 -6.54
C LEU A 77 -10.88 23.43 -6.00
N GLN A 78 -10.49 22.79 -4.89
CA GLN A 78 -9.21 23.06 -4.23
C GLN A 78 -8.01 22.64 -5.08
N THR A 79 -8.07 21.46 -5.69
CA THR A 79 -7.00 20.98 -6.58
C THR A 79 -6.84 21.86 -7.81
N ARG A 80 -7.94 22.35 -8.40
CA ARG A 80 -7.89 23.23 -9.58
C ARG A 80 -7.45 24.66 -9.26
N LEU A 81 -7.94 25.24 -8.16
CA LEU A 81 -7.70 26.65 -7.82
C LEU A 81 -6.45 26.85 -6.97
N LEU A 82 -6.22 25.96 -6.00
CA LEU A 82 -5.19 26.12 -4.96
C LEU A 82 -4.05 25.12 -5.09
N ARG A 83 -4.20 24.06 -5.91
CA ARG A 83 -3.23 22.96 -6.05
C ARG A 83 -2.95 22.27 -4.70
N THR A 84 -3.99 22.13 -3.88
CA THR A 84 -3.96 21.45 -2.58
C THR A 84 -4.99 20.34 -2.51
N SER A 85 -4.71 19.34 -1.67
CA SER A 85 -5.66 18.28 -1.33
C SER A 85 -6.43 18.66 -0.06
N PRO A 86 -7.77 18.52 -0.04
CA PRO A 86 -8.54 18.55 1.20
C PRO A 86 -8.58 17.19 1.92
N ALA A 87 -8.13 16.11 1.30
CA ALA A 87 -8.01 14.80 1.93
C ALA A 87 -6.66 14.70 2.63
N GLU A 88 -6.66 14.51 3.95
CA GLU A 88 -5.45 14.55 4.79
C GLU A 88 -4.42 13.48 4.40
N ASP A 89 -4.91 12.30 4.01
CA ASP A 89 -4.08 11.17 3.60
C ASP A 89 -3.52 11.30 2.16
N VAL A 90 -3.87 12.35 1.41
CA VAL A 90 -3.45 12.53 0.01
C VAL A 90 -2.70 13.85 -0.15
N ILE A 91 -1.47 13.79 -0.64
CA ILE A 91 -0.71 14.95 -1.08
C ILE A 91 -0.95 15.17 -2.57
N TYR A 92 -1.45 16.35 -2.93
CA TYR A 92 -1.60 16.76 -4.32
C TYR A 92 -0.28 17.34 -4.86
N GLY A 93 0.39 16.58 -5.73
CA GLY A 93 1.64 16.95 -6.40
C GLY A 93 1.43 17.76 -7.69
N THR A 94 2.48 17.87 -8.49
CA THR A 94 2.42 18.50 -9.82
C THR A 94 1.97 17.50 -10.90
N ASP A 95 1.49 18.01 -12.03
CA ASP A 95 1.14 17.20 -13.22
C ASP A 95 0.20 16.01 -13.00
N GLY A 96 -0.68 16.14 -12.00
CA GLY A 96 -1.69 15.13 -11.65
C GLY A 96 -1.17 13.99 -10.79
N TRP A 97 0.07 14.06 -10.30
CA TRP A 97 0.60 13.10 -9.33
C TRP A 97 -0.02 13.32 -7.95
N LEU A 98 -0.44 12.22 -7.34
CA LEU A 98 -0.90 12.16 -5.95
C LEU A 98 0.10 11.34 -5.14
N TYR A 99 0.33 11.68 -3.89
CA TYR A 99 1.19 10.90 -2.99
C TYR A 99 0.45 10.55 -1.71
N TYR A 100 0.84 9.43 -1.11
CA TYR A 100 0.24 9.02 0.15
C TYR A 100 0.87 9.81 1.29
N ALA A 101 0.08 10.56 2.06
CA ALA A 101 0.61 11.48 3.05
C ALA A 101 1.39 10.77 4.17
N LYS A 102 1.11 9.48 4.42
CA LYS A 102 1.85 8.69 5.42
C LYS A 102 3.30 8.36 5.00
N THR A 103 3.68 8.62 3.75
CA THR A 103 5.07 8.49 3.30
C THR A 103 5.81 9.82 3.35
N LEU A 104 5.19 10.86 3.91
CA LEU A 104 5.78 12.19 3.97
C LEU A 104 7.01 12.20 4.88
N ASP A 105 6.95 11.54 6.03
CA ASP A 105 8.10 11.43 6.94
C ASP A 105 9.28 10.72 6.25
N ASP A 106 9.02 9.62 5.52
CA ASP A 106 10.05 8.95 4.70
C ASP A 106 10.64 9.90 3.65
N TYR A 107 9.79 10.62 2.89
CA TYR A 107 10.24 11.57 1.87
C TYR A 107 11.07 12.72 2.45
N GLN A 108 10.68 13.22 3.63
CA GLN A 108 11.38 14.31 4.28
C GLN A 108 12.63 13.85 5.05
N ASN A 109 12.90 12.54 5.11
CA ASN A 109 13.90 11.90 5.98
C ASN A 109 13.69 12.17 7.47
N HIS A 110 12.44 12.47 7.86
CA HIS A 110 12.03 12.77 9.22
C HIS A 110 11.47 11.50 9.90
N ALA A 111 11.66 11.38 11.22
CA ALA A 111 11.18 10.23 12.01
C ALA A 111 11.57 8.84 11.45
N THR A 112 12.74 8.77 10.83
CA THR A 112 13.34 7.56 10.24
C THR A 112 14.00 6.68 11.31
N LEU A 113 14.24 5.41 10.99
CA LEU A 113 14.90 4.40 11.84
C LEU A 113 16.19 4.94 12.44
N THR A 114 16.39 4.80 13.75
CA THR A 114 17.71 5.04 14.35
C THR A 114 18.73 4.02 13.85
N GLU A 115 20.03 4.33 13.96
CA GLU A 115 21.11 3.37 13.63
C GLU A 115 20.94 2.02 14.33
N SER A 116 20.54 2.04 15.61
CA SER A 116 20.28 0.83 16.38
C SER A 116 19.10 0.03 15.85
N GLU A 117 18.02 0.71 15.41
CA GLU A 117 16.86 0.05 14.83
C GLU A 117 17.17 -0.52 13.44
N ALA A 118 17.95 0.20 12.62
CA ALA A 118 18.40 -0.27 11.32
C ALA A 118 19.26 -1.54 11.45
N GLN A 119 20.21 -1.55 12.39
CA GLN A 119 21.02 -2.73 12.71
C GLN A 119 20.16 -3.89 13.21
N GLN A 120 19.25 -3.65 14.16
CA GLN A 120 18.37 -4.69 14.70
C GLN A 120 17.44 -5.26 13.63
N LEU A 121 16.98 -4.43 12.69
CA LEU A 121 16.15 -4.85 11.58
C LEU A 121 16.92 -5.82 10.68
N ALA A 122 18.15 -5.46 10.28
CA ALA A 122 19.00 -6.35 9.47
C ALA A 122 19.27 -7.69 10.17
N GLN A 123 19.55 -7.68 11.47
CA GLN A 123 19.72 -8.90 12.28
C GLN A 123 18.45 -9.74 12.38
N THR A 124 17.29 -9.09 12.46
CA THR A 124 15.98 -9.77 12.46
C THR A 124 15.73 -10.45 11.12
N VAL A 125 16.01 -9.78 10.00
CA VAL A 125 15.88 -10.36 8.65
C VAL A 125 16.91 -11.48 8.45
N LYS A 126 18.15 -11.31 8.94
CA LYS A 126 19.15 -12.36 8.92
C LYS A 126 18.70 -13.60 9.70
N SER A 127 18.07 -13.42 10.86
CA SER A 127 17.50 -14.52 11.63
C SER A 127 16.39 -15.25 10.87
N MET A 128 15.54 -14.54 10.13
CA MET A 128 14.53 -15.13 9.24
C MET A 128 15.19 -15.94 8.12
N GLN A 129 16.23 -15.40 7.49
CA GLN A 129 17.01 -16.09 6.46
C GLN A 129 17.61 -17.38 6.99
N ASP A 130 18.37 -17.31 8.10
CA ASP A 130 19.04 -18.45 8.69
C ASP A 130 18.05 -19.55 9.08
N TYR A 131 16.88 -19.16 9.59
CA TYR A 131 15.79 -20.10 9.88
C TYR A 131 15.30 -20.82 8.61
N CYS A 132 15.05 -20.09 7.52
CA CYS A 132 14.59 -20.68 6.26
C CYS A 132 15.67 -21.59 5.63
N GLU A 133 16.92 -21.12 5.58
CA GLU A 133 18.06 -21.87 5.03
C GLU A 133 18.37 -23.12 5.85
N SER A 134 18.22 -23.07 7.19
CA SER A 134 18.37 -24.26 8.06
C SER A 134 17.35 -25.37 7.76
N ARG A 135 16.23 -25.03 7.12
CA ARG A 135 15.19 -25.97 6.66
C ARG A 135 15.36 -26.38 5.20
N GLY A 136 16.44 -25.95 4.55
CA GLY A 136 16.72 -26.25 3.14
C GLY A 136 15.89 -25.42 2.16
N ALA A 137 15.35 -24.27 2.58
CA ALA A 137 14.67 -23.33 1.71
C ALA A 137 15.63 -22.24 1.20
N ARG A 138 15.33 -21.68 0.01
CA ARG A 138 15.95 -20.44 -0.47
C ARG A 138 15.25 -19.25 0.18
N PHE A 139 15.97 -18.18 0.45
CA PHE A 139 15.44 -16.97 1.04
C PHE A 139 15.90 -15.73 0.27
N LEU A 140 14.97 -14.80 0.03
CA LEU A 140 15.24 -13.48 -0.52
C LEU A 140 14.43 -12.41 0.24
N PHE A 141 15.08 -11.33 0.62
CA PHE A 141 14.46 -10.12 1.13
C PHE A 141 14.49 -9.02 0.07
N THR A 142 13.43 -8.21 -0.02
CA THR A 142 13.38 -7.05 -0.90
C THR A 142 12.58 -5.91 -0.26
N ILE A 143 12.99 -4.68 -0.56
CA ILE A 143 12.32 -3.46 -0.11
C ILE A 143 11.71 -2.76 -1.32
N ALA A 144 10.39 -2.62 -1.36
CA ALA A 144 9.74 -1.83 -2.38
C ALA A 144 9.91 -0.32 -2.07
N PRO A 145 10.33 0.51 -3.05
CA PRO A 145 10.44 1.95 -2.83
C PRO A 145 9.06 2.62 -2.71
N ASN A 146 8.92 3.65 -1.88
CA ASN A 146 7.75 4.52 -1.99
C ASN A 146 7.83 5.31 -3.29
N LYS A 147 6.66 5.72 -3.79
CA LYS A 147 6.57 6.55 -5.00
C LYS A 147 7.34 7.88 -4.88
N SER A 148 7.34 8.49 -3.70
CA SER A 148 8.05 9.75 -3.42
C SER A 148 9.57 9.62 -3.49
N SER A 149 10.10 8.42 -3.27
CA SER A 149 11.54 8.15 -3.28
C SER A 149 12.09 7.93 -4.69
N LEU A 150 11.21 7.61 -5.66
CA LEU A 150 11.56 7.45 -7.07
C LEU A 150 11.16 8.64 -7.94
N TYR A 151 10.08 9.32 -7.59
CA TYR A 151 9.56 10.47 -8.34
C TYR A 151 9.43 11.72 -7.44
N PRO A 152 10.51 12.18 -6.78
CA PRO A 152 10.45 13.35 -5.90
C PRO A 152 10.14 14.65 -6.65
N GLU A 153 10.41 14.72 -7.95
CA GLU A 153 10.24 15.91 -8.78
C GLU A 153 8.79 16.39 -8.91
N HIS A 154 7.80 15.52 -8.64
CA HIS A 154 6.39 15.91 -8.61
C HIS A 154 5.85 16.18 -7.20
N MET A 155 6.67 16.04 -6.15
CA MET A 155 6.31 16.47 -4.81
C MET A 155 6.23 18.00 -4.72
N PRO A 156 5.25 18.57 -3.98
CA PRO A 156 5.18 20.01 -3.80
C PRO A 156 6.41 20.58 -3.10
N ALA A 157 7.01 21.64 -3.65
CA ALA A 157 8.22 22.29 -3.14
C ALA A 157 8.14 22.81 -1.68
N ARG A 158 6.94 22.84 -1.08
CA ARG A 158 6.74 23.19 0.34
C ARG A 158 7.21 22.08 1.30
N TYR A 159 7.32 20.85 0.82
CA TYR A 159 7.84 19.73 1.60
C TYR A 159 9.34 19.64 1.36
N LEU A 160 10.09 20.14 2.34
CA LEU A 160 11.55 20.14 2.31
C LEU A 160 12.06 18.81 2.86
N THR A 161 13.10 18.29 2.23
CA THR A 161 13.82 17.11 2.70
C THR A 161 14.95 17.53 3.63
N GLU A 162 15.19 16.75 4.68
CA GLU A 162 16.37 16.92 5.52
C GLU A 162 17.61 16.33 4.84
N ASP A 163 18.78 16.92 5.13
CA ASP A 163 20.08 16.39 4.75
C ASP A 163 20.46 15.25 5.70
N ALA A 164 19.72 14.15 5.58
CA ALA A 164 19.83 12.95 6.40
C ALA A 164 19.43 11.72 5.58
N ASP A 165 19.94 10.55 5.96
CA ASP A 165 19.58 9.30 5.29
C ASP A 165 18.13 8.89 5.61
N GLY A 166 17.45 8.35 4.60
CA GLY A 166 16.12 7.73 4.72
C GLY A 166 16.17 6.33 5.34
N ASN A 167 15.00 5.71 5.51
CA ASN A 167 14.90 4.37 6.10
C ASN A 167 15.65 3.31 5.28
N TYR A 168 15.54 3.36 3.94
CA TYR A 168 16.25 2.47 3.04
C TYR A 168 17.76 2.70 3.09
N GLU A 169 18.22 3.95 2.98
CA GLU A 169 19.65 4.29 3.02
C GLU A 169 20.32 3.84 4.33
N ARG A 170 19.62 3.96 5.47
CA ARG A 170 20.15 3.52 6.77
C ARG A 170 20.24 2.00 6.91
N VAL A 171 19.29 1.24 6.38
CA VAL A 171 19.25 -0.21 6.59
C VAL A 171 20.18 -0.96 5.63
N LEU A 172 20.40 -0.44 4.43
CA LEU A 172 21.19 -1.08 3.37
C LEU A 172 22.58 -1.56 3.81
N PRO A 173 23.45 -0.74 4.45
CA PRO A 173 24.78 -1.19 4.85
C PRO A 173 24.74 -2.33 5.88
N TYR A 174 23.71 -2.37 6.73
CA TYR A 174 23.54 -3.44 7.72
C TYR A 174 23.04 -4.73 7.09
N LEU A 175 22.18 -4.66 6.07
CA LEU A 175 21.77 -5.86 5.31
C LEU A 175 22.99 -6.52 4.65
N GLU A 176 23.88 -5.73 4.05
CA GLU A 176 25.14 -6.22 3.47
C GLU A 176 26.06 -6.80 4.55
N GLN A 177 26.25 -6.09 5.66
CA GLN A 177 27.12 -6.52 6.76
C GLN A 177 26.67 -7.85 7.38
N GLU A 178 25.36 -8.05 7.57
CA GLU A 178 24.79 -9.28 8.13
C GLU A 178 24.70 -10.42 7.10
N GLY A 179 25.01 -10.15 5.82
CA GLY A 179 24.96 -11.15 4.75
C GLY A 179 23.53 -11.60 4.43
N VAL A 180 22.59 -10.65 4.43
CA VAL A 180 21.21 -10.90 3.98
C VAL A 180 21.19 -11.03 2.46
N ASN A 181 20.53 -12.07 1.96
CA ASN A 181 20.20 -12.25 0.55
C ASN A 181 19.17 -11.19 0.18
N TYR A 182 19.66 -10.07 -0.37
CA TYR A 182 18.86 -8.89 -0.64
C TYR A 182 18.78 -8.58 -2.13
N ALA A 183 17.59 -8.29 -2.63
CA ALA A 183 17.36 -7.73 -3.95
C ALA A 183 17.05 -6.23 -3.84
N ASP A 184 17.95 -5.40 -4.36
CA ASP A 184 17.85 -3.94 -4.32
C ASP A 184 16.98 -3.36 -5.46
N LEU A 185 15.66 -3.28 -5.20
CA LEU A 185 14.72 -2.68 -6.16
C LEU A 185 14.93 -1.16 -6.36
N PHE A 186 15.51 -0.44 -5.40
CA PHE A 186 15.79 0.99 -5.58
C PHE A 186 16.78 1.22 -6.71
N SER A 187 17.89 0.47 -6.71
CA SER A 187 18.91 0.57 -7.77
C SER A 187 18.32 0.27 -9.14
N VAL A 188 17.52 -0.79 -9.26
CA VAL A 188 16.92 -1.21 -10.54
C VAL A 188 15.90 -0.19 -11.03
N PHE A 189 15.05 0.32 -10.14
CA PHE A 189 13.98 1.24 -10.54
C PHE A 189 14.53 2.62 -10.87
N ARG A 190 15.51 3.14 -10.11
CA ARG A 190 16.17 4.42 -10.38
C ARG A 190 16.92 4.41 -11.73
N ALA A 191 17.45 3.26 -12.14
CA ALA A 191 18.15 3.10 -13.42
C ALA A 191 17.19 2.97 -14.62
N HIS A 192 15.89 2.76 -14.40
CA HIS A 192 14.93 2.48 -15.45
C HIS A 192 14.31 3.76 -16.03
N ALA A 193 14.28 3.88 -17.36
CA ALA A 193 13.86 5.12 -18.03
C ALA A 193 12.34 5.37 -18.01
N ASN A 194 11.53 4.31 -17.90
CA ASN A 194 10.07 4.43 -17.90
C ASN A 194 9.52 4.67 -16.49
N VAL A 195 8.40 5.38 -16.40
CA VAL A 195 7.64 5.51 -15.16
C VAL A 195 7.06 4.15 -14.77
N LEU A 196 7.35 3.71 -13.55
CA LEU A 196 6.97 2.41 -13.01
C LEU A 196 5.84 2.49 -11.98
N TYR A 197 5.30 3.69 -11.70
CA TYR A 197 4.21 3.92 -10.74
C TYR A 197 3.03 4.62 -11.39
N TYR A 198 1.82 4.35 -10.90
CA TYR A 198 0.65 5.11 -11.32
C TYR A 198 0.71 6.52 -10.75
N LYS A 199 0.14 7.50 -11.46
CA LYS A 199 0.16 8.89 -10.99
C LYS A 199 -0.77 9.09 -9.79
N THR A 200 -1.91 8.42 -9.79
CA THR A 200 -2.98 8.61 -8.82
C THR A 200 -3.20 7.42 -7.89
N ASP A 201 -2.25 6.48 -7.87
CA ASP A 201 -2.18 5.34 -6.94
C ASP A 201 -0.90 5.40 -6.09
N SER A 202 -0.89 4.83 -4.89
CA SER A 202 0.31 4.73 -4.04
C SER A 202 1.31 3.65 -4.50
N HIS A 203 0.90 2.71 -5.37
CA HIS A 203 1.68 1.55 -5.78
C HIS A 203 2.34 1.68 -7.16
N TRP A 204 3.26 0.75 -7.44
CA TRP A 204 3.81 0.55 -8.77
C TRP A 204 2.73 0.10 -9.77
N THR A 205 3.02 0.28 -11.06
CA THR A 205 2.29 -0.29 -12.19
C THR A 205 2.57 -1.78 -12.34
N ASN A 206 1.78 -2.47 -13.17
CA ASN A 206 2.08 -3.86 -13.54
C ASN A 206 3.43 -3.98 -14.27
N ARG A 207 3.91 -2.94 -14.95
CA ARG A 207 5.29 -2.94 -15.49
C ARG A 207 6.35 -2.84 -14.40
N GLY A 208 6.11 -2.04 -13.36
CA GLY A 208 6.98 -1.98 -12.18
C GLY A 208 7.04 -3.33 -11.47
N ALA A 209 5.88 -3.97 -11.28
CA ALA A 209 5.80 -5.30 -10.71
C ALA A 209 6.48 -6.38 -11.59
N ALA A 210 6.33 -6.32 -12.92
CA ALA A 210 7.03 -7.21 -13.86
C ALA A 210 8.56 -7.05 -13.79
N LEU A 211 9.05 -5.81 -13.71
CA LEU A 211 10.48 -5.55 -13.53
C LEU A 211 10.99 -6.04 -12.18
N ALA A 212 10.22 -5.82 -11.11
CA ALA A 212 10.55 -6.35 -9.79
C ALA A 212 10.62 -7.88 -9.84
N HIS A 213 9.60 -8.55 -10.38
CA HIS A 213 9.58 -9.99 -10.57
C HIS A 213 10.86 -10.50 -11.24
N ASP A 214 11.16 -10.00 -12.43
CA ASP A 214 12.31 -10.48 -13.20
C ASP A 214 13.61 -10.27 -12.43
N TYR A 215 13.76 -9.14 -11.75
CA TYR A 215 14.92 -8.88 -10.93
C TYR A 215 15.03 -9.86 -9.74
N LEU A 216 13.94 -10.10 -9.00
CA LEU A 216 13.93 -11.06 -7.88
C LEU A 216 14.29 -12.48 -8.35
N MET A 217 13.73 -12.92 -9.47
CA MET A 217 13.99 -14.25 -10.03
C MET A 217 15.44 -14.40 -10.52
N ASN A 218 15.99 -13.36 -11.13
CA ASN A 218 17.40 -13.32 -11.51
C ASN A 218 18.33 -13.33 -10.29
N THR A 219 18.00 -12.58 -9.22
CA THR A 219 18.78 -12.60 -7.97
C THR A 219 18.78 -13.98 -7.32
N LEU A 220 17.68 -14.73 -7.43
CA LEU A 220 17.56 -16.10 -6.94
C LEU A 220 18.17 -17.17 -7.86
N ASP A 221 18.64 -16.79 -9.05
CA ASP A 221 19.10 -17.71 -10.12
C ASP A 221 18.05 -18.80 -10.43
N LEU A 222 16.78 -18.39 -10.50
CA LEU A 222 15.66 -19.29 -10.82
C LEU A 222 15.18 -19.07 -12.25
N PRO A 223 14.80 -20.15 -12.98
CA PRO A 223 14.16 -20.02 -14.29
C PRO A 223 12.84 -19.26 -14.14
N HIS A 224 12.60 -18.30 -15.03
CA HIS A 224 11.43 -17.44 -14.96
C HIS A 224 10.99 -16.97 -16.35
N THR A 225 9.74 -16.53 -16.43
CA THR A 225 9.20 -15.80 -17.57
C THR A 225 9.72 -14.36 -17.50
N SER A 226 10.33 -13.85 -18.57
CA SER A 226 10.85 -12.47 -18.62
C SER A 226 9.74 -11.46 -18.92
N PHE A 227 8.96 -11.09 -17.90
CA PHE A 227 7.78 -10.24 -18.07
C PHE A 227 8.11 -8.79 -18.43
N THR A 228 9.31 -8.30 -18.12
CA THR A 228 9.76 -6.96 -18.51
C THR A 228 9.73 -6.78 -20.03
N ASP A 229 10.10 -7.84 -20.75
CA ASP A 229 10.18 -7.88 -22.22
C ASP A 229 8.99 -8.61 -22.87
N ALA A 230 8.07 -9.16 -22.07
CA ALA A 230 6.90 -9.86 -22.57
C ALA A 230 5.87 -8.91 -23.19
N ASP A 231 5.13 -9.42 -24.17
CA ASP A 231 4.00 -8.70 -24.75
C ASP A 231 2.87 -8.52 -23.72
N TYR A 232 2.25 -7.34 -23.75
CA TYR A 232 1.08 -7.00 -22.94
C TYR A 232 0.10 -6.16 -23.75
N THR A 233 -1.17 -6.16 -23.33
CA THR A 233 -2.13 -5.15 -23.78
C THR A 233 -2.18 -3.99 -22.78
N THR A 234 -2.63 -2.82 -23.24
CA THR A 234 -2.85 -1.68 -22.36
C THR A 234 -4.34 -1.40 -22.27
N GLU A 235 -4.83 -1.25 -21.05
CA GLU A 235 -6.24 -0.96 -20.76
C GLU A 235 -6.37 0.20 -19.80
N ARG A 236 -7.40 1.03 -19.98
CA ARG A 236 -7.72 2.13 -19.07
C ARG A 236 -8.71 1.67 -17.99
N SER A 237 -8.25 0.78 -17.12
CA SER A 237 -9.07 0.08 -16.13
C SER A 237 -8.61 0.29 -14.68
N HIS A 238 -7.37 0.75 -14.45
CA HIS A 238 -6.84 0.90 -13.09
C HIS A 238 -7.51 2.03 -12.34
N SER A 239 -7.93 1.76 -11.11
CA SER A 239 -8.46 2.77 -10.19
C SER A 239 -7.43 3.09 -9.14
N GLY A 240 -6.86 4.29 -9.18
CA GLY A 240 -5.91 4.73 -8.17
C GLY A 240 -6.53 4.82 -6.77
N ASP A 241 -5.89 4.22 -5.77
CA ASP A 241 -6.33 4.32 -4.37
C ASP A 241 -6.38 5.78 -3.88
N LEU A 242 -5.33 6.58 -4.13
CA LEU A 242 -5.27 7.99 -3.77
C LEU A 242 -6.29 8.83 -4.55
N TYR A 243 -6.59 8.47 -5.79
CA TYR A 243 -7.66 9.10 -6.55
C TYR A 243 -9.02 8.85 -5.89
N GLN A 244 -9.30 7.62 -5.49
CA GLN A 244 -10.57 7.27 -4.81
C GLN A 244 -10.70 7.97 -3.46
N MET A 245 -9.60 8.10 -2.71
CA MET A 245 -9.57 8.84 -1.45
C MET A 245 -9.84 10.35 -1.66
N LEU A 246 -9.28 10.93 -2.72
CA LEU A 246 -9.42 12.35 -3.03
C LEU A 246 -10.77 12.69 -3.69
N TYR A 247 -11.28 11.79 -4.55
CA TYR A 247 -12.48 11.96 -5.35
C TYR A 247 -13.39 10.72 -5.21
N PRO A 248 -14.15 10.58 -4.11
CA PRO A 248 -14.94 9.38 -3.84
C PRO A 248 -16.07 9.11 -4.85
N LYS A 249 -16.55 10.13 -5.58
CA LYS A 249 -17.45 9.98 -6.75
C LYS A 249 -16.74 10.10 -8.10
N GLY A 250 -15.42 10.17 -8.10
CA GLY A 250 -14.63 10.22 -9.31
C GLY A 250 -14.67 8.91 -10.08
N THR A 251 -14.64 8.99 -11.41
CA THR A 251 -14.67 7.82 -12.30
C THR A 251 -13.42 7.68 -13.16
N GLN A 252 -12.40 8.53 -12.94
CA GLN A 252 -11.17 8.49 -13.70
C GLN A 252 -10.46 7.15 -13.47
N LYS A 253 -9.92 6.62 -14.57
CA LYS A 253 -9.08 5.43 -14.59
C LYS A 253 -7.75 5.75 -15.25
N GLU A 254 -6.71 5.07 -14.79
CA GLU A 254 -5.38 5.10 -15.39
C GLU A 254 -5.16 3.89 -16.31
N GLU A 255 -4.21 4.04 -17.23
CA GLU A 255 -3.77 2.95 -18.08
C GLU A 255 -2.93 1.96 -17.28
N THR A 256 -3.18 0.68 -17.48
CA THR A 256 -2.43 -0.42 -16.89
C THR A 256 -2.10 -1.46 -17.94
N GLN A 257 -1.01 -2.19 -17.70
CA GLN A 257 -0.54 -3.26 -18.57
C GLN A 257 -1.14 -4.58 -18.11
N VAL A 258 -1.80 -5.27 -19.04
CA VAL A 258 -2.41 -6.57 -18.80
C VAL A 258 -1.52 -7.63 -19.45
N TYR A 259 -0.85 -8.39 -18.59
CA TYR A 259 -0.01 -9.52 -18.97
C TYR A 259 -0.84 -10.79 -19.00
N GLN A 260 -0.44 -11.74 -19.84
CA GLN A 260 -1.05 -13.06 -19.86
C GLN A 260 -0.34 -13.94 -18.84
N THR A 261 -1.11 -14.46 -17.88
CA THR A 261 -0.71 -15.53 -16.96
C THR A 261 -1.69 -16.68 -17.08
N SER A 262 -1.28 -17.87 -16.66
CA SER A 262 -2.05 -19.10 -16.76
C SER A 262 -2.19 -19.88 -15.44
N PHE A 263 -1.64 -19.36 -14.34
CA PHE A 263 -1.88 -19.91 -12.99
C PHE A 263 -3.36 -19.86 -12.59
N SER A 264 -3.73 -20.68 -11.61
CA SER A 264 -5.08 -20.71 -11.03
C SER A 264 -5.05 -20.46 -9.53
N TYR A 265 -6.04 -19.74 -9.00
CA TYR A 265 -6.24 -19.67 -7.55
C TYR A 265 -6.89 -20.97 -7.05
N VAL A 266 -6.37 -21.52 -5.94
CA VAL A 266 -6.97 -22.69 -5.27
C VAL A 266 -8.38 -22.37 -4.78
N ASN A 267 -8.55 -21.18 -4.22
CA ASN A 267 -9.85 -20.58 -3.87
C ASN A 267 -9.91 -19.17 -4.44
N PRO A 268 -11.00 -18.76 -5.10
CA PRO A 268 -11.13 -17.39 -5.61
C PRO A 268 -10.97 -16.38 -4.46
N PRO A 269 -10.04 -15.41 -4.57
CA PRO A 269 -9.90 -14.37 -3.57
C PRO A 269 -11.13 -13.45 -3.58
N ARG A 270 -11.50 -12.93 -2.41
CA ARG A 270 -12.53 -11.90 -2.29
C ARG A 270 -12.02 -10.55 -2.79
N SER A 271 -10.72 -10.33 -2.61
CA SER A 271 -9.97 -9.16 -3.06
C SER A 271 -8.48 -9.48 -2.98
N ASP A 272 -7.65 -8.71 -3.68
CA ASP A 272 -6.19 -8.78 -3.56
C ASP A 272 -5.69 -8.49 -2.14
N GLU A 273 -6.54 -7.90 -1.29
CA GLU A 273 -6.26 -7.62 0.12
C GLU A 273 -6.43 -8.83 1.05
N ASP A 274 -6.83 -10.01 0.55
CA ASP A 274 -6.99 -11.20 1.38
C ASP A 274 -5.67 -11.56 2.10
N ILE A 275 -5.79 -11.93 3.39
CA ILE A 275 -4.64 -12.23 4.27
C ILE A 275 -3.81 -13.40 3.70
N LEU A 276 -4.49 -14.39 3.12
CA LEU A 276 -3.90 -15.59 2.57
C LEU A 276 -4.53 -15.92 1.23
N MET A 277 -3.70 -16.11 0.21
CA MET A 277 -4.07 -16.63 -1.10
C MET A 277 -3.17 -17.81 -1.46
N GLN A 278 -3.71 -18.74 -2.24
CA GLN A 278 -2.97 -19.89 -2.73
C GLN A 278 -3.20 -20.04 -4.23
N THR A 279 -2.13 -20.26 -4.97
CA THR A 279 -2.19 -20.50 -6.43
C THR A 279 -1.48 -21.79 -6.80
N THR A 280 -1.85 -22.33 -7.96
CA THR A 280 -1.18 -23.46 -8.59
C THR A 280 -0.90 -23.18 -10.06
N GLN A 281 0.23 -23.70 -10.54
CA GLN A 281 0.61 -23.69 -11.95
C GLN A 281 1.36 -24.99 -12.29
N GLU A 282 0.66 -25.97 -12.87
CA GLU A 282 1.16 -27.34 -13.02
C GLU A 282 2.50 -27.43 -13.78
N ASN A 283 2.68 -26.57 -14.79
CA ASN A 283 3.85 -26.58 -15.66
C ASN A 283 4.94 -25.57 -15.26
N ALA A 284 4.81 -24.93 -14.10
CA ALA A 284 5.79 -23.97 -13.63
C ALA A 284 7.17 -24.64 -13.42
N PRO A 285 8.26 -23.90 -13.71
CA PRO A 285 9.61 -24.42 -13.61
C PRO A 285 10.11 -24.52 -12.16
N ASN A 286 9.55 -23.74 -11.23
CA ASN A 286 9.94 -23.72 -9.83
C ASN A 286 8.96 -24.51 -8.93
N GLY A 287 9.43 -24.91 -7.75
CA GLY A 287 8.66 -25.67 -6.78
C GLY A 287 7.62 -24.82 -6.04
N ARG A 288 7.71 -24.79 -4.72
CA ARG A 288 6.77 -24.05 -3.86
C ARG A 288 7.35 -22.70 -3.42
N LEU A 289 6.53 -21.66 -3.49
CA LEU A 289 6.81 -20.30 -3.03
C LEU A 289 6.03 -19.99 -1.76
N LEU A 290 6.70 -19.38 -0.78
CA LEU A 290 6.07 -18.60 0.29
C LEU A 290 6.41 -17.12 0.07
N LEU A 291 5.42 -16.35 -0.40
CA LEU A 291 5.52 -14.91 -0.57
C LEU A 291 4.89 -14.20 0.63
N CYS A 292 5.73 -13.66 1.49
CA CYS A 292 5.37 -12.76 2.58
C CYS A 292 5.44 -11.32 2.05
N ARG A 293 4.33 -10.61 1.99
CA ARG A 293 4.23 -9.35 1.24
C ARG A 293 3.37 -8.30 1.92
N ASP A 294 3.40 -7.06 1.43
CA ASP A 294 2.38 -6.06 1.74
C ASP A 294 1.50 -5.70 0.52
N SER A 295 0.84 -4.55 0.48
CA SER A 295 -0.03 -4.20 -0.65
C SER A 295 0.74 -4.06 -1.99
N PHE A 296 2.05 -3.83 -1.99
CA PHE A 296 2.88 -3.85 -3.20
C PHE A 296 2.91 -5.23 -3.87
N GLY A 297 2.90 -6.29 -3.04
CA GLY A 297 2.71 -7.66 -3.50
C GLY A 297 1.41 -7.96 -4.26
N ASN A 298 0.39 -7.07 -4.21
CA ASN A 298 -0.85 -7.24 -5.00
C ASN A 298 -0.56 -7.35 -6.50
N ALA A 299 0.28 -6.46 -7.03
CA ALA A 299 0.64 -6.49 -8.45
C ALA A 299 1.80 -7.45 -8.75
N LEU A 300 2.64 -7.80 -7.76
CA LEU A 300 3.80 -8.68 -7.94
C LEU A 300 3.44 -10.17 -7.95
N HIS A 301 2.52 -10.59 -7.07
CA HIS A 301 2.24 -12.02 -6.90
C HIS A 301 1.73 -12.75 -8.15
N PRO A 302 0.98 -12.14 -9.10
CA PRO A 302 0.55 -12.86 -10.30
C PRO A 302 1.72 -13.31 -11.17
N PHE A 303 2.79 -12.50 -11.25
CA PHE A 303 3.99 -12.84 -12.00
C PHE A 303 4.74 -13.99 -11.33
N LEU A 304 4.96 -13.89 -10.01
CA LEU A 304 5.56 -14.97 -9.25
C LEU A 304 4.72 -16.26 -9.31
N ALA A 305 3.40 -16.17 -9.23
CA ALA A 305 2.52 -17.33 -9.31
C ALA A 305 2.58 -18.07 -10.66
N GLU A 306 2.98 -17.39 -11.75
CA GLU A 306 3.19 -18.03 -13.05
C GLU A 306 4.41 -18.96 -13.05
N ASP A 307 5.45 -18.61 -12.30
CA ASP A 307 6.72 -19.32 -12.34
C ASP A 307 6.89 -20.37 -11.23
N PHE A 308 5.92 -20.52 -10.32
CA PHE A 308 5.95 -21.50 -9.22
C PHE A 308 4.75 -22.47 -9.24
N ARG A 309 5.02 -23.77 -9.02
CA ARG A 309 3.98 -24.81 -9.05
C ARG A 309 2.90 -24.60 -8.00
N GLU A 310 3.31 -24.13 -6.84
CA GLU A 310 2.45 -23.75 -5.73
C GLU A 310 2.96 -22.43 -5.16
N ALA A 311 2.09 -21.43 -4.98
CA ALA A 311 2.46 -20.23 -4.24
C ALA A 311 1.49 -20.00 -3.09
N ILE A 312 2.05 -19.81 -1.90
CA ILE A 312 1.35 -19.32 -0.71
C ILE A 312 1.69 -17.85 -0.59
N ILE A 313 0.68 -17.00 -0.73
CA ILE A 313 0.83 -15.55 -0.72
C ILE A 313 0.15 -15.02 0.53
N THR A 314 0.91 -14.37 1.41
CA THR A 314 0.43 -13.95 2.72
C THR A 314 0.81 -12.52 3.07
N ARG A 315 -0.14 -11.82 3.71
CA ARG A 315 0.05 -10.50 4.34
C ARG A 315 0.21 -10.58 5.85
N GLN A 316 0.20 -11.81 6.38
CA GLN A 316 0.21 -12.04 7.82
C GLN A 316 1.52 -11.51 8.43
N MET A 317 1.38 -10.77 9.52
CA MET A 317 2.48 -10.41 10.43
C MET A 317 2.14 -10.86 11.86
N PRO A 318 3.07 -11.48 12.61
CA PRO A 318 4.40 -11.94 12.18
C PRO A 318 4.37 -12.92 11.00
N TYR A 319 5.42 -12.93 10.18
CA TYR A 319 5.48 -13.78 9.00
C TYR A 319 5.46 -15.27 9.39
N PRO A 320 4.62 -16.10 8.76
CA PRO A 320 4.40 -17.49 9.17
C PRO A 320 5.50 -18.44 8.66
N LEU A 321 6.76 -18.17 9.04
CA LEU A 321 7.93 -18.92 8.58
C LEU A 321 7.97 -20.36 9.09
N GLU A 322 7.20 -20.70 10.13
CA GLU A 322 7.05 -22.07 10.62
C GLU A 322 6.53 -23.06 9.57
N GLN A 323 5.87 -22.55 8.52
CA GLN A 323 5.32 -23.32 7.40
C GLN A 323 6.35 -23.64 6.32
N VAL A 324 7.57 -23.12 6.42
CA VAL A 324 8.68 -23.38 5.48
C VAL A 324 9.07 -24.85 5.50
N GLN A 325 9.21 -25.43 4.32
CA GLN A 325 9.59 -26.81 4.03
C GLN A 325 10.87 -26.85 3.19
N GLU A 326 11.52 -28.01 3.15
CA GLU A 326 12.71 -28.24 2.33
C GLU A 326 12.41 -28.03 0.84
N GLY A 327 13.27 -27.27 0.15
CA GLY A 327 13.12 -26.96 -1.26
C GLY A 327 12.20 -25.77 -1.58
N ASP A 328 11.57 -25.16 -0.57
CA ASP A 328 10.81 -23.93 -0.74
C ASP A 328 11.68 -22.77 -1.24
N THR A 329 11.04 -21.80 -1.88
CA THR A 329 11.57 -20.44 -2.02
C THR A 329 10.73 -19.50 -1.16
N VAL A 330 11.39 -18.69 -0.34
CA VAL A 330 10.76 -17.70 0.53
C VAL A 330 11.17 -16.31 0.05
N ILE A 331 10.17 -15.48 -0.26
CA ILE A 331 10.38 -14.08 -0.61
C ILE A 331 9.67 -13.23 0.43
N ILE A 332 10.41 -12.34 1.09
CA ILE A 332 9.84 -11.29 1.94
C ILE A 332 9.93 -9.97 1.18
N GLU A 333 8.77 -9.45 0.80
CA GLU A 333 8.58 -8.13 0.19
C GLU A 333 7.93 -7.20 1.22
N ILE A 334 8.52 -6.01 1.39
CA ILE A 334 7.97 -4.97 2.24
C ILE A 334 8.32 -3.59 1.68
N VAL A 335 7.37 -2.66 1.69
CA VAL A 335 7.66 -1.29 1.27
C VAL A 335 8.47 -0.53 2.34
N GLU A 336 9.30 0.43 1.94
CA GLU A 336 10.22 1.13 2.83
C GLU A 336 9.54 1.76 4.07
N ARG A 337 8.35 2.35 3.93
CA ARG A 337 7.58 2.95 5.05
C ARG A 337 7.17 1.93 6.11
N ASN A 338 7.13 0.66 5.74
CA ASN A 338 6.73 -0.44 6.60
C ASN A 338 7.92 -1.15 7.25
N LEU A 339 9.18 -0.77 6.98
CA LEU A 339 10.36 -1.37 7.60
C LEU A 339 10.29 -1.49 9.13
N PRO A 340 9.79 -0.49 9.89
CA PRO A 340 9.61 -0.63 11.35
C PRO A 340 8.71 -1.81 11.77
N ASN A 341 7.83 -2.30 10.88
CA ASN A 341 6.96 -3.44 11.17
C ASN A 341 7.76 -4.75 11.35
N ILE A 342 8.95 -4.87 10.76
CA ILE A 342 9.85 -6.02 10.95
C ILE A 342 10.27 -6.15 12.43
N LEU A 343 10.51 -5.03 13.10
CA LEU A 343 10.85 -4.99 14.52
C LEU A 343 9.60 -5.15 15.41
N LYS A 344 8.49 -4.51 15.01
CA LYS A 344 7.24 -4.56 15.77
C LYS A 344 6.58 -5.94 15.78
N TYR A 345 6.73 -6.68 14.68
CA TYR A 345 6.09 -7.98 14.46
C TYR A 345 7.13 -9.06 14.11
N SER A 346 8.28 -9.05 14.79
CA SER A 346 9.29 -10.09 14.63
C SER A 346 8.71 -11.49 14.90
N PRO A 347 8.94 -12.47 14.01
CA PRO A 347 8.47 -13.83 14.21
C PRO A 347 9.24 -14.49 15.36
N ASP A 348 8.54 -15.29 16.16
CA ASP A 348 9.18 -16.18 17.13
C ASP A 348 9.72 -17.40 16.39
N LEU A 349 11.02 -17.38 16.10
CA LEU A 349 11.71 -18.44 15.36
C LEU A 349 12.23 -19.55 16.28
N GLY A 350 11.90 -19.52 17.58
CA GLY A 350 12.34 -20.53 18.56
C GLY A 350 13.82 -20.45 18.95
N ASN A 351 14.59 -19.53 18.34
CA ASN A 351 15.97 -19.25 18.71
C ASN A 351 16.02 -18.36 19.95
N LYS A 352 15.76 -18.95 21.12
CA LYS A 352 16.21 -18.35 22.38
C LYS A 352 17.72 -18.50 22.45
N THR A 353 18.47 -17.48 22.09
CA THR A 353 19.81 -17.30 22.64
C THR A 353 19.64 -17.15 24.16
N GLU A 354 20.10 -18.14 24.92
CA GLU A 354 20.22 -18.00 26.38
C GLU A 354 21.05 -16.74 26.71
N PRO A 355 20.71 -16.03 27.80
CA PRO A 355 21.32 -14.75 28.17
C PRO A 355 22.82 -14.82 28.48
#